data_AF-A0A412L1X0-F1
#
_entry.id   AF-A0A412L1X0-F1
#
_cell.length_a   1.000
_cell.length_b   1.000
_cell.length_c   1.000
_cell.angle_alpha   90.00
_cell.angle_beta   90.00
_cell.angle_gamma   90.00
#
_symmetry.space_group_name_H-M   'P 1'
#
loop_
_entity.id
_entity.type
_entity.pdbx_description
1 polymer ?
#
loop_
_entity_poly.entity_id
_entity_poly.type
_entity_poly.pdbx_seq_one_letter_code
_entity_poly.pdbx_strand_id
1 'polypeptide(L)'
;MHFHGPIIRPQTDADSLFIEVTAGCSHNACTFCNFYKDTPFMVAPLEQIEADLQEAKREWPDAKNIWASGGNPFVLSTNKQIEVWDLMKKYYPDARISTYATISDFRQKSVEDIKRIKEHGLDEIMIGIETGDDEVLAFVNKGYTAQDILDAGKKMDEAGITYRMIYLGGLAGKGKLVESAKKSAKIFNQIHPYYMMLTNVAVLPGTKLYQQMMAGEWTEASEKERLEEIRTLIAELQIPITINSGTSTSTVRFEVTLPQEKEQILRELDKVIDRFDEKTEQALHRWRHSMQSV
;
A
#
# COMPACT_ATOMS: atom_id res chain seq x y z
N MET A 1 -9.81 -22.13 -9.78
CA MET A 1 -10.01 -20.69 -9.54
C MET A 1 -9.42 -19.95 -10.72
N HIS A 2 -9.97 -18.78 -11.08
CA HIS A 2 -9.55 -18.00 -12.25
C HIS A 2 -8.71 -16.78 -11.84
N PHE A 3 -7.58 -16.57 -12.52
CA PHE A 3 -6.73 -15.39 -12.36
C PHE A 3 -6.20 -14.94 -13.72
N HIS A 4 -6.35 -13.65 -14.03
CA HIS A 4 -6.02 -13.06 -15.33
C HIS A 4 -4.77 -12.18 -15.30
N GLY A 5 -4.09 -12.10 -14.15
CA GLY A 5 -2.88 -11.31 -13.99
C GLY A 5 -2.05 -11.74 -12.78
N PRO A 6 -0.98 -11.02 -12.48
CA PRO A 6 -0.16 -11.29 -11.31
C PRO A 6 -0.96 -11.05 -10.03
N ILE A 7 -0.83 -11.98 -9.09
CA ILE A 7 -1.40 -11.86 -7.75
C ILE A 7 -0.42 -11.06 -6.90
N ILE A 8 -0.74 -9.78 -6.69
CA ILE A 8 0.00 -8.92 -5.76
C ILE A 8 -0.52 -9.20 -4.34
N ARG A 9 0.29 -9.89 -3.56
CA ARG A 9 -0.07 -10.39 -2.23
C ARG A 9 0.42 -9.41 -1.16
N PRO A 10 -0.48 -8.74 -0.42
CA PRO A 10 -0.05 -7.99 0.76
C PRO A 10 0.42 -8.95 1.86
N GLN A 11 1.51 -8.60 2.54
CA GLN A 11 2.10 -9.47 3.56
C GLN A 11 1.13 -9.80 4.70
N THR A 12 0.29 -8.85 5.06
CA THR A 12 -0.70 -8.93 6.13
C THR A 12 -1.94 -9.77 5.78
N ASP A 13 -2.11 -10.18 4.52
CA ASP A 13 -3.14 -11.15 4.08
C ASP A 13 -2.50 -12.31 3.30
N ALA A 14 -1.24 -12.62 3.59
CA ALA A 14 -0.52 -13.65 2.86
C ALA A 14 -1.19 -15.03 2.97
N ASP A 15 -1.89 -15.31 4.05
CA ASP A 15 -2.59 -16.58 4.29
C ASP A 15 -4.10 -16.52 4.00
N SER A 16 -4.58 -15.43 3.41
CA SER A 16 -5.99 -15.28 3.02
C SER A 16 -6.34 -16.13 1.80
N LEU A 17 -7.61 -16.46 1.65
CA LEU A 17 -8.16 -17.01 0.41
C LEU A 17 -8.25 -15.89 -0.64
N PHE A 18 -7.57 -16.05 -1.77
CA PHE A 18 -7.57 -15.05 -2.85
C PHE A 18 -8.71 -15.34 -3.81
N ILE A 19 -9.60 -14.36 -4.01
CA ILE A 19 -10.68 -14.41 -5.00
C ILE A 19 -10.52 -13.20 -5.92
N GLU A 20 -10.33 -13.40 -7.22
CA GLU A 20 -10.13 -12.31 -8.17
C GLU A 20 -11.43 -11.51 -8.37
N VAL A 21 -11.39 -10.22 -8.02
CA VAL A 21 -12.50 -9.28 -8.28
C VAL A 21 -12.13 -8.32 -9.41
N THR A 22 -10.86 -7.93 -9.48
CA THR A 22 -10.30 -7.21 -10.63
C THR A 22 -8.98 -7.84 -11.07
N ALA A 23 -8.58 -7.61 -12.31
CA ALA A 23 -7.20 -7.83 -12.73
C ALA A 23 -6.65 -6.50 -13.26
N GLY A 24 -5.33 -6.32 -13.21
CA GLY A 24 -4.71 -5.03 -13.55
C GLY A 24 -4.96 -3.94 -12.50
N CYS A 25 -4.47 -2.73 -12.76
CA CYS A 25 -4.70 -1.53 -11.95
C CYS A 25 -5.55 -0.52 -12.73
N SER A 26 -6.56 0.08 -12.11
CA SER A 26 -7.41 1.08 -12.80
C SER A 26 -6.67 2.38 -13.13
N HIS A 27 -5.55 2.66 -12.46
CA HIS A 27 -4.69 3.82 -12.73
C HIS A 27 -3.54 3.49 -13.70
N ASN A 28 -2.80 2.41 -13.42
CA ASN A 28 -1.68 1.84 -14.21
C ASN A 28 -0.69 2.84 -14.86
N ALA A 29 -0.51 4.02 -14.26
CA ALA A 29 0.31 5.10 -14.83
C ALA A 29 1.38 5.64 -13.86
N CYS A 30 1.51 5.05 -12.67
CA CYS A 30 2.57 5.40 -11.72
C CYS A 30 3.94 5.16 -12.35
N THR A 31 4.88 6.09 -12.20
CA THR A 31 6.19 5.98 -12.87
C THR A 31 7.06 4.86 -12.32
N PHE A 32 6.87 4.48 -11.05
CA PHE A 32 7.68 3.48 -10.35
C PHE A 32 7.10 2.05 -10.41
N CYS A 33 5.82 1.88 -10.77
CA CYS A 33 5.15 0.59 -10.67
C CYS A 33 5.21 -0.17 -11.99
N ASN A 34 5.50 -1.47 -11.94
CA ASN A 34 5.46 -2.38 -13.09
C ASN A 34 4.56 -3.61 -12.87
N PHE A 35 3.88 -3.73 -11.72
CA PHE A 35 3.09 -4.92 -11.37
C PHE A 35 2.05 -5.31 -12.42
N TYR A 36 1.39 -4.33 -13.04
CA TYR A 36 0.31 -4.56 -14.00
C TYR A 36 0.62 -3.98 -15.37
N LYS A 37 1.91 -3.79 -15.71
CA LYS A 37 2.33 -3.17 -16.98
C LYS A 37 1.72 -3.86 -18.20
N ASP A 38 1.66 -5.19 -18.17
CA ASP A 38 1.15 -6.02 -19.27
C ASP A 38 -0.21 -6.66 -18.94
N THR A 39 -0.91 -6.15 -17.92
CA THR A 39 -2.22 -6.65 -17.47
C THR A 39 -3.26 -5.54 -17.56
N PRO A 40 -4.13 -5.56 -18.59
CA PRO A 40 -5.23 -4.61 -18.70
C PRO A 40 -6.14 -4.64 -17.47
N PHE A 41 -6.70 -3.48 -17.12
CA PHE A 41 -7.71 -3.43 -16.07
C PHE A 41 -8.98 -4.15 -16.52
N MET A 42 -9.46 -5.09 -15.71
CA MET A 42 -10.75 -5.74 -15.90
C MET A 42 -11.44 -5.99 -14.55
N VAL A 43 -12.75 -6.17 -14.62
CA VAL A 43 -13.59 -6.60 -13.50
C VAL A 43 -14.05 -8.02 -13.80
N ALA A 44 -13.83 -8.95 -12.87
CA ALA A 44 -14.29 -10.32 -13.01
C ALA A 44 -15.83 -10.38 -13.05
N PRO A 45 -16.45 -11.14 -13.97
CA PRO A 45 -17.89 -11.37 -13.95
C PRO A 45 -18.33 -12.05 -12.65
N LEU A 46 -19.55 -11.75 -12.19
CA LEU A 46 -20.05 -12.30 -10.93
C LEU A 46 -20.14 -13.83 -10.96
N GLU A 47 -20.43 -14.40 -12.14
CA GLU A 47 -20.48 -15.85 -12.37
C GLU A 47 -19.11 -16.51 -12.18
N GLN A 48 -18.02 -15.82 -12.58
CA GLN A 48 -16.65 -16.29 -12.34
C GLN A 48 -16.35 -16.26 -10.84
N ILE A 49 -16.68 -15.16 -10.16
CA ILE A 49 -16.46 -15.02 -8.72
C ILE A 49 -17.22 -16.12 -7.96
N GLU A 50 -18.47 -16.40 -8.34
CA GLU A 50 -19.26 -17.48 -7.71
C GLU A 50 -18.65 -18.86 -7.98
N ALA A 51 -18.19 -19.13 -9.21
CA ALA A 51 -17.53 -20.39 -9.55
C ALA A 51 -16.24 -20.60 -8.73
N ASP A 52 -15.44 -19.54 -8.56
CA ASP A 52 -14.21 -19.57 -7.75
C ASP A 52 -14.52 -19.77 -6.27
N LEU A 53 -15.57 -19.14 -5.74
CA LEU A 53 -16.03 -19.36 -4.36
C LEU A 53 -16.55 -20.79 -4.16
N GLN A 54 -17.25 -21.37 -5.12
CA GLN A 54 -17.69 -22.77 -5.06
C GLN A 54 -16.51 -23.73 -5.05
N GLU A 55 -15.49 -23.48 -5.87
CA GLU A 55 -14.25 -24.25 -5.84
C GLU A 55 -13.53 -24.09 -4.52
N ALA A 56 -13.33 -22.85 -4.07
CA ALA A 56 -12.67 -22.56 -2.82
C ALA A 56 -13.40 -23.19 -1.63
N LYS A 57 -14.74 -23.23 -1.62
CA LYS A 57 -15.50 -23.83 -0.52
C LYS A 57 -15.26 -25.34 -0.40
N ARG A 58 -14.93 -26.02 -1.51
CA ARG A 58 -14.58 -27.44 -1.49
C ARG A 58 -13.16 -27.67 -0.94
N GLU A 59 -12.21 -26.86 -1.37
CA GLU A 59 -10.79 -27.03 -1.02
C GLU A 59 -10.41 -26.41 0.33
N TRP A 60 -11.00 -25.26 0.66
CA TRP A 60 -10.76 -24.46 1.86
C TRP A 60 -12.09 -24.08 2.53
N PRO A 61 -12.84 -25.04 3.09
CA PRO A 61 -14.18 -24.80 3.64
C PRO A 61 -14.18 -23.83 4.83
N ASP A 62 -13.08 -23.79 5.58
CA ASP A 62 -12.93 -23.06 6.85
C ASP A 62 -12.11 -21.77 6.74
N ALA A 63 -11.86 -21.27 5.51
CA ALA A 63 -11.13 -20.02 5.30
C ALA A 63 -11.71 -18.88 6.16
N LYS A 64 -10.85 -18.23 6.94
CA LYS A 64 -11.23 -17.15 7.87
C LYS A 64 -10.95 -15.75 7.35
N ASN A 65 -10.17 -15.65 6.28
CA ASN A 65 -9.85 -14.38 5.65
C ASN A 65 -9.97 -14.56 4.13
N ILE A 66 -10.61 -13.59 3.48
CA ILE A 66 -10.68 -13.47 2.02
C ILE A 66 -9.96 -12.19 1.63
N TRP A 67 -8.98 -12.34 0.73
CA TRP A 67 -8.41 -11.24 -0.01
C TRP A 67 -9.14 -11.12 -1.34
N ALA A 68 -9.99 -10.11 -1.46
CA ALA A 68 -10.59 -9.75 -2.74
C ALA A 68 -9.49 -9.14 -3.61
N SER A 69 -8.99 -9.97 -4.53
CA SER A 69 -7.75 -9.75 -5.27
C SER A 69 -7.95 -8.88 -6.51
N GLY A 70 -6.83 -8.30 -6.95
CA GLY A 70 -6.75 -7.38 -8.07
C GLY A 70 -6.10 -6.06 -7.70
N GLY A 71 -5.71 -5.26 -8.70
CA GLY A 71 -4.98 -4.02 -8.44
C GLY A 71 -5.85 -2.89 -7.91
N ASN A 72 -7.19 -2.94 -8.10
CA ASN A 72 -8.11 -2.00 -7.48
C ASN A 72 -9.59 -2.48 -7.44
N PRO A 73 -9.98 -3.47 -6.61
CA PRO A 73 -11.38 -3.87 -6.48
C PRO A 73 -12.29 -2.79 -5.90
N PHE A 74 -11.78 -1.87 -5.08
CA PHE A 74 -12.60 -0.81 -4.47
C PHE A 74 -13.07 0.26 -5.48
N VAL A 75 -12.54 0.27 -6.71
CA VAL A 75 -13.02 1.16 -7.79
C VAL A 75 -14.44 0.86 -8.25
N LEU A 76 -14.94 -0.37 -8.03
CA LEU A 76 -16.30 -0.77 -8.43
C LEU A 76 -17.35 0.19 -7.85
N SER A 77 -18.50 0.29 -8.53
CA SER A 77 -19.64 1.05 -7.98
C SER A 77 -20.14 0.41 -6.68
N THR A 78 -20.77 1.22 -5.82
CA THR A 78 -21.31 0.77 -4.52
C THR A 78 -22.12 -0.52 -4.64
N ASN A 79 -23.06 -0.58 -5.59
CA ASN A 79 -23.93 -1.74 -5.75
C ASN A 79 -23.17 -2.98 -6.24
N LYS A 80 -22.20 -2.83 -7.16
CA LYS A 80 -21.38 -3.97 -7.60
C LYS A 80 -20.50 -4.51 -6.48
N GLN A 81 -19.96 -3.63 -5.63
CA GLN A 81 -19.23 -4.05 -4.44
C GLN A 81 -20.12 -4.84 -3.49
N ILE A 82 -21.31 -4.34 -3.19
CA ILE A 82 -22.30 -5.02 -2.37
C ILE A 82 -22.61 -6.43 -2.92
N GLU A 83 -22.89 -6.56 -4.22
CA GLU A 83 -23.15 -7.86 -4.86
C GLU A 83 -21.98 -8.85 -4.66
N VAL A 84 -20.74 -8.38 -4.82
CA VAL A 84 -19.53 -9.21 -4.64
C VAL A 84 -19.32 -9.59 -3.16
N TRP A 85 -19.47 -8.65 -2.23
CA TRP A 85 -19.27 -8.89 -0.80
C TRP A 85 -20.34 -9.80 -0.21
N ASP A 86 -21.61 -9.58 -0.57
CA ASP A 86 -22.73 -10.45 -0.18
C ASP A 86 -22.50 -11.87 -0.69
N LEU A 87 -22.00 -12.02 -1.93
CA LEU A 87 -21.66 -13.31 -2.49
C LEU A 87 -20.53 -13.98 -1.72
N MET A 88 -19.46 -13.26 -1.37
CA MET A 88 -18.38 -13.82 -0.53
C MET A 88 -18.91 -14.25 0.84
N LYS A 89 -19.70 -13.42 1.52
CA LYS A 89 -20.31 -13.72 2.82
C LYS A 89 -21.33 -14.87 2.76
N LYS A 90 -22.01 -15.08 1.63
CA LYS A 90 -22.87 -16.27 1.41
C LYS A 90 -22.09 -17.57 1.52
N TYR A 91 -20.88 -17.65 0.96
CA TYR A 91 -20.04 -18.85 1.02
C TYR A 91 -19.18 -18.92 2.30
N TYR A 92 -18.80 -17.77 2.83
CA TYR A 92 -17.95 -17.62 4.01
C TYR A 92 -18.49 -16.55 4.98
N PRO A 93 -19.56 -16.85 5.75
CA PRO A 93 -20.24 -15.87 6.59
C PRO A 93 -19.33 -15.21 7.63
N ASP A 94 -18.40 -15.98 8.19
CA ASP A 94 -17.49 -15.52 9.26
C ASP A 94 -16.13 -15.04 8.76
N ALA A 95 -15.87 -15.05 7.44
CA ALA A 95 -14.57 -14.64 6.93
C ALA A 95 -14.45 -13.12 6.91
N ARG A 96 -13.31 -12.61 7.38
CA ARG A 96 -12.92 -11.21 7.19
C ARG A 96 -12.64 -10.97 5.70
N ILE A 97 -13.24 -9.94 5.10
CA ILE A 97 -13.01 -9.55 3.71
C ILE A 97 -12.16 -8.29 3.68
N SER A 98 -11.06 -8.34 2.93
CA SER A 98 -10.23 -7.15 2.70
C SER A 98 -9.75 -7.04 1.25
N THR A 99 -9.41 -5.82 0.83
CA THR A 99 -9.02 -5.54 -0.56
C THR A 99 -8.08 -4.34 -0.72
N TYR A 100 -7.53 -4.16 -1.92
CA TYR A 100 -6.83 -2.93 -2.30
C TYR A 100 -7.82 -1.82 -2.69
N ALA A 101 -7.44 -0.58 -2.35
CA ALA A 101 -8.09 0.64 -2.77
C ALA A 101 -7.07 1.72 -3.15
N THR A 102 -7.48 2.71 -3.93
CA THR A 102 -6.72 3.95 -4.15
C THR A 102 -7.48 5.16 -3.65
N ILE A 103 -6.75 6.21 -3.26
CA ILE A 103 -7.33 7.47 -2.76
C ILE A 103 -8.33 8.08 -3.75
N SER A 104 -8.09 7.95 -5.06
CA SER A 104 -8.98 8.46 -6.09
C SER A 104 -10.38 7.81 -6.09
N ASP A 105 -10.54 6.58 -5.58
CA ASP A 105 -11.83 5.89 -5.56
C ASP A 105 -12.84 6.60 -4.67
N PHE A 106 -12.35 7.30 -3.63
CA PHE A 106 -13.17 8.02 -2.67
C PHE A 106 -13.78 9.30 -3.23
N ARG A 107 -13.31 9.79 -4.39
CA ARG A 107 -13.91 10.97 -5.06
C ARG A 107 -15.34 10.69 -5.51
N GLN A 108 -15.62 9.45 -5.92
CA GLN A 108 -16.91 9.02 -6.46
C GLN A 108 -17.81 8.34 -5.42
N LYS A 109 -17.38 8.25 -4.16
CA LYS A 109 -18.13 7.62 -3.07
C LYS A 109 -18.46 8.64 -1.99
N SER A 110 -19.71 8.68 -1.58
CA SER A 110 -20.13 9.39 -0.38
C SER A 110 -19.79 8.60 0.88
N VAL A 111 -19.88 9.24 2.05
CA VAL A 111 -19.75 8.54 3.34
C VAL A 111 -20.80 7.43 3.46
N GLU A 112 -22.02 7.69 2.99
CA GLU A 112 -23.12 6.71 3.01
C GLU A 112 -22.85 5.51 2.11
N ASP A 113 -22.23 5.72 0.94
CA ASP A 113 -21.79 4.61 0.08
C ASP A 113 -20.79 3.71 0.80
N ILE A 114 -19.83 4.29 1.51
CA ILE A 114 -18.79 3.53 2.23
C ILE A 114 -19.41 2.77 3.42
N LYS A 115 -20.35 3.38 4.14
CA LYS A 115 -21.11 2.70 5.21
C LYS A 115 -21.85 1.48 4.68
N ARG A 116 -22.59 1.65 3.57
CA ARG A 116 -23.29 0.54 2.92
C ARG A 116 -22.34 -0.56 2.47
N ILE A 117 -21.21 -0.22 1.85
CA ILE A 117 -20.18 -1.20 1.44
C ILE A 117 -19.70 -2.02 2.65
N LYS A 118 -19.43 -1.36 3.77
CA LYS A 118 -19.00 -2.01 5.02
C LYS A 118 -20.09 -2.91 5.61
N GLU A 119 -21.33 -2.42 5.68
CA GLU A 119 -22.49 -3.16 6.22
C GLU A 119 -22.75 -4.47 5.45
N HIS A 120 -22.45 -4.49 4.14
CA HIS A 120 -22.55 -5.68 3.29
C HIS A 120 -21.30 -6.59 3.33
N GLY A 121 -20.35 -6.30 4.22
CA GLY A 121 -19.34 -7.26 4.63
C GLY A 121 -17.90 -6.94 4.27
N LEU A 122 -17.61 -5.80 3.64
CA LEU A 122 -16.22 -5.36 3.51
C LEU A 122 -15.70 -4.89 4.88
N ASP A 123 -14.75 -5.63 5.43
CA ASP A 123 -14.22 -5.34 6.76
C ASP A 123 -13.09 -4.31 6.71
N GLU A 124 -12.23 -4.37 5.69
CA GLU A 124 -10.97 -3.64 5.70
C GLU A 124 -10.41 -3.34 4.30
N ILE A 125 -9.62 -2.27 4.17
CA ILE A 125 -8.91 -1.94 2.92
C ILE A 125 -7.43 -1.63 3.14
N MET A 126 -6.61 -1.90 2.14
CA MET A 126 -5.20 -1.51 2.08
C MET A 126 -5.01 -0.47 0.99
N ILE A 127 -4.48 0.70 1.35
CA ILE A 127 -4.33 1.83 0.44
C ILE A 127 -2.84 2.11 0.20
N GLY A 128 -2.45 2.11 -1.07
CA GLY A 128 -1.13 2.57 -1.49
C GLY A 128 -1.04 4.08 -1.48
N ILE A 129 -0.82 4.71 -0.31
CA ILE A 129 -0.70 6.17 -0.16
C ILE A 129 0.65 6.68 -0.69
N GLU A 130 1.71 5.92 -0.45
CA GLU A 130 3.12 6.16 -0.81
C GLU A 130 3.77 7.32 -0.06
N THR A 131 3.22 8.54 -0.16
CA THR A 131 3.75 9.78 0.42
C THR A 131 2.66 10.83 0.53
N GLY A 132 2.81 11.80 1.44
CA GLY A 132 1.97 13.01 1.51
C GLY A 132 2.63 14.25 0.88
N ASP A 133 3.72 14.09 0.11
CA ASP A 133 4.36 15.19 -0.61
C ASP A 133 3.79 15.33 -2.04
N ASP A 134 3.05 16.42 -2.30
CA ASP A 134 2.43 16.70 -3.60
C ASP A 134 3.43 16.75 -4.76
N GLU A 135 4.66 17.24 -4.52
CA GLU A 135 5.67 17.26 -5.59
C GLU A 135 6.06 15.85 -6.02
N VAL A 136 6.18 14.95 -5.04
CA VAL A 136 6.51 13.54 -5.28
C VAL A 136 5.32 12.82 -5.90
N LEU A 137 4.11 13.01 -5.39
CA LEU A 137 2.87 12.44 -5.93
C LEU A 137 2.66 12.83 -7.40
N ALA A 138 2.89 14.10 -7.74
CA ALA A 138 2.82 14.60 -9.11
C ALA A 138 3.94 14.02 -9.98
N PHE A 139 5.19 14.03 -9.50
CA PHE A 139 6.34 13.49 -10.24
C PHE A 139 6.15 12.01 -10.60
N VAL A 140 5.65 11.22 -9.66
CA VAL A 140 5.41 9.79 -9.87
C VAL A 140 4.07 9.48 -10.52
N ASN A 141 3.32 10.50 -10.91
CA ASN A 141 1.99 10.40 -11.51
C ASN A 141 1.08 9.46 -10.71
N LYS A 142 0.92 9.71 -9.41
CA LYS A 142 0.10 8.86 -8.53
C LYS A 142 -1.41 9.05 -8.76
N GLY A 143 -1.82 10.18 -9.33
CA GLY A 143 -3.21 10.47 -9.74
C GLY A 143 -4.07 11.17 -8.68
N TYR A 144 -3.46 11.58 -7.56
CA TYR A 144 -4.10 12.35 -6.49
C TYR A 144 -3.09 13.22 -5.73
N THR A 145 -3.63 14.11 -4.90
CA THR A 145 -2.91 15.09 -4.08
C THR A 145 -2.97 14.73 -2.60
N ALA A 146 -2.18 15.43 -1.78
CA ALA A 146 -2.24 15.40 -0.33
C ALA A 146 -3.63 15.79 0.21
N GLN A 147 -4.32 16.75 -0.44
CA GLN A 147 -5.68 17.12 -0.05
C GLN A 147 -6.67 15.98 -0.31
N ASP A 148 -6.54 15.26 -1.42
CA ASP A 148 -7.38 14.09 -1.68
C ASP A 148 -7.19 13.00 -0.61
N ILE A 149 -5.97 12.83 -0.08
CA ILE A 149 -5.70 11.90 1.03
C ILE A 149 -6.50 12.31 2.27
N LEU A 150 -6.50 13.61 2.62
CA LEU A 150 -7.24 14.12 3.77
C LEU A 150 -8.76 13.95 3.58
N ASP A 151 -9.26 14.28 2.40
CA ASP A 151 -10.69 14.16 2.07
C ASP A 151 -11.15 12.69 2.12
N ALA A 152 -10.34 11.76 1.58
CA ALA A 152 -10.59 10.33 1.67
C ALA A 152 -10.53 9.83 3.12
N GLY A 153 -9.51 10.25 3.88
CA GLY A 153 -9.35 9.91 5.30
C GLY A 153 -10.57 10.30 6.13
N LYS A 154 -11.03 11.55 5.97
CA LYS A 154 -12.25 12.04 6.64
C LYS A 154 -13.47 11.19 6.31
N LYS A 155 -13.66 10.82 5.04
CA LYS A 155 -14.77 9.94 4.64
C LYS A 155 -14.67 8.56 5.26
N MET A 156 -13.47 7.99 5.32
CA MET A 156 -13.23 6.69 5.94
C MET A 156 -13.52 6.71 7.44
N ASP A 157 -13.06 7.75 8.14
CA ASP A 157 -13.31 7.95 9.56
C ASP A 157 -14.80 8.10 9.87
N GLU A 158 -15.52 8.94 9.10
CA GLU A 158 -16.96 9.14 9.26
C GLU A 158 -17.79 7.89 8.92
N ALA A 159 -17.31 7.05 7.98
CA ALA A 159 -17.93 5.77 7.65
C ALA A 159 -17.53 4.64 8.61
N GLY A 160 -16.44 4.82 9.36
CA GLY A 160 -15.88 3.83 10.27
C GLY A 160 -15.32 2.60 9.56
N ILE A 161 -14.83 2.72 8.32
CA ILE A 161 -14.12 1.63 7.64
C ILE A 161 -12.66 1.61 8.09
N THR A 162 -12.16 0.44 8.48
CA THR A 162 -10.75 0.30 8.90
C THR A 162 -9.84 0.17 7.69
N TYR A 163 -8.66 0.77 7.78
CA TYR A 163 -7.70 0.70 6.68
C TYR A 163 -6.24 0.67 7.13
N ARG A 164 -5.44 0.03 6.28
CA ARG A 164 -3.97 0.03 6.32
C ARG A 164 -3.45 0.94 5.22
N MET A 165 -2.25 1.45 5.42
CA MET A 165 -1.57 2.25 4.40
C MET A 165 -0.22 1.67 4.01
N ILE A 166 0.22 1.99 2.81
CA ILE A 166 1.60 1.77 2.34
C ILE A 166 2.30 3.12 2.32
N TYR A 167 3.49 3.18 2.92
CA TYR A 167 4.45 4.27 2.73
C TYR A 167 5.62 3.74 1.90
N LEU A 168 6.02 4.48 0.87
CA LEU A 168 7.08 4.09 -0.06
C LEU A 168 8.30 5.00 0.13
N GLY A 169 9.18 4.60 1.05
CA GLY A 169 10.44 5.30 1.35
C GLY A 169 11.38 5.36 0.14
N GLY A 170 12.19 6.40 0.09
CA GLY A 170 13.14 6.69 -0.98
C GLY A 170 12.54 7.35 -2.22
N LEU A 171 11.21 7.47 -2.32
CA LEU A 171 10.53 7.87 -3.55
C LEU A 171 10.82 9.32 -3.98
N ALA A 172 11.03 10.22 -3.03
CA ALA A 172 11.34 11.62 -3.34
C ALA A 172 12.72 11.81 -3.98
N GLY A 173 13.60 10.81 -3.88
CA GLY A 173 14.96 10.84 -4.39
C GLY A 173 15.93 11.63 -3.53
N LYS A 174 17.19 11.66 -3.98
CA LYS A 174 18.33 12.24 -3.27
C LYS A 174 18.08 13.68 -2.83
N GLY A 175 18.41 13.99 -1.59
CA GLY A 175 18.35 15.32 -0.99
C GLY A 175 16.93 15.78 -0.59
N LYS A 176 15.89 14.99 -0.85
CA LYS A 176 14.48 15.38 -0.61
C LYS A 176 13.75 14.54 0.44
N LEU A 177 14.33 13.42 0.87
CA LEU A 177 13.61 12.42 1.66
C LEU A 177 13.14 12.94 3.03
N VAL A 178 14.00 13.60 3.80
CA VAL A 178 13.65 14.14 5.13
C VAL A 178 12.49 15.14 5.06
N GLU A 179 12.48 16.01 4.05
CA GLU A 179 11.38 16.98 3.88
C GLU A 179 10.08 16.28 3.42
N SER A 180 10.19 15.32 2.50
CA SER A 180 9.05 14.48 2.08
C SER A 180 8.45 13.72 3.27
N ALA A 181 9.28 13.19 4.19
CA ALA A 181 8.82 12.51 5.41
C ALA A 181 8.04 13.46 6.33
N LYS A 182 8.50 14.70 6.52
CA LYS A 182 7.78 15.72 7.32
C LYS A 182 6.44 16.10 6.71
N LYS A 183 6.41 16.36 5.40
CA LYS A 183 5.17 16.61 4.65
C LYS A 183 4.21 15.43 4.76
N SER A 184 4.72 14.22 4.63
CA SER A 184 3.94 12.98 4.79
C SER A 184 3.35 12.84 6.19
N ALA A 185 4.17 12.98 7.24
CA ALA A 185 3.70 12.93 8.62
C ALA A 185 2.63 13.99 8.91
N LYS A 186 2.76 15.21 8.36
CA LYS A 186 1.75 16.26 8.48
C LYS A 186 0.39 15.80 7.97
N ILE A 187 0.34 15.08 6.84
CA ILE A 187 -0.91 14.51 6.30
C ILE A 187 -1.37 13.31 7.13
N PHE A 188 -0.45 12.39 7.45
CA PHE A 188 -0.80 11.15 8.15
C PHE A 188 -1.30 11.40 9.57
N ASN A 189 -0.84 12.45 10.24
CA ASN A 189 -1.33 12.86 11.57
C ASN A 189 -2.78 13.37 11.58
N GLN A 190 -3.42 13.52 10.42
CA GLN A 190 -4.80 13.99 10.27
C GLN A 190 -5.75 12.89 9.78
N ILE A 191 -5.26 11.66 9.63
CA ILE A 191 -6.02 10.49 9.21
C ILE A 191 -5.73 9.33 10.18
N HIS A 192 -6.54 8.27 10.18
CA HIS A 192 -6.46 7.21 11.20
C HIS A 192 -6.23 5.80 10.64
N PRO A 193 -5.15 5.55 9.87
CA PRO A 193 -4.74 4.19 9.54
C PRO A 193 -4.27 3.47 10.81
N TYR A 194 -4.70 2.22 11.01
CA TYR A 194 -4.25 1.46 12.17
C TYR A 194 -2.87 0.80 11.96
N TYR A 195 -2.45 0.65 10.70
CA TYR A 195 -1.19 0.01 10.34
C TYR A 195 -0.58 0.63 9.07
N MET A 196 0.75 0.76 9.08
CA MET A 196 1.57 1.20 7.97
C MET A 196 2.54 0.09 7.55
N MET A 197 2.39 -0.39 6.31
CA MET A 197 3.43 -1.13 5.63
C MET A 197 4.46 -0.13 5.09
N LEU A 198 5.58 0.01 5.79
CA LEU A 198 6.70 0.81 5.35
C LEU A 198 7.57 -0.04 4.44
N THR A 199 7.58 0.31 3.16
CA THR A 199 8.44 -0.34 2.16
C THR A 199 9.29 0.71 1.48
N ASN A 200 10.28 0.29 0.69
CA ASN A 200 11.19 1.19 0.00
C ASN A 200 11.09 1.01 -1.51
N VAL A 201 11.24 2.11 -2.26
CA VAL A 201 11.30 2.08 -3.71
C VAL A 201 12.51 1.26 -4.17
N ALA A 202 12.27 0.35 -5.11
CA ALA A 202 13.31 -0.26 -5.93
C ALA A 202 13.13 0.22 -7.36
N VAL A 203 14.19 0.73 -7.97
CA VAL A 203 14.13 1.29 -9.32
C VAL A 203 14.35 0.18 -10.34
N LEU A 204 13.25 -0.44 -10.77
CA LEU A 204 13.29 -1.62 -11.63
C LEU A 204 13.43 -1.26 -13.13
N PRO A 205 14.27 -1.97 -13.90
CA PRO A 205 14.30 -1.84 -15.35
C PRO A 205 12.91 -1.97 -15.98
N GLY A 206 12.63 -1.13 -16.97
CA GLY A 206 11.35 -1.12 -17.67
C GLY A 206 10.25 -0.28 -17.02
N THR A 207 10.52 0.36 -15.87
CA THR A 207 9.68 1.42 -15.29
C THR A 207 10.04 2.80 -15.89
N LYS A 208 9.11 3.76 -15.81
CA LYS A 208 9.40 5.15 -16.20
C LYS A 208 10.38 5.80 -15.24
N LEU A 209 10.31 5.49 -13.94
CA LEU A 209 11.25 5.99 -12.94
C LEU A 209 12.69 5.55 -13.26
N TYR A 210 12.90 4.31 -13.73
CA TYR A 210 14.20 3.86 -14.19
C TYR A 210 14.72 4.68 -15.37
N GLN A 211 13.87 5.01 -16.34
CA GLN A 211 14.25 5.86 -17.48
C GLN A 211 14.61 7.28 -17.01
N GLN A 212 13.82 7.86 -16.10
CA GLN A 212 14.08 9.17 -15.50
C GLN A 212 15.40 9.18 -14.72
N MET A 213 15.72 8.08 -14.02
CA MET A 213 17.01 7.90 -13.34
C MET A 213 18.18 7.88 -14.32
N MET A 214 18.06 7.10 -15.40
CA MET A 214 19.11 7.03 -16.44
C MET A 214 19.29 8.34 -17.20
N ALA A 215 18.23 9.13 -17.35
CA ALA A 215 18.27 10.46 -17.95
C ALA A 215 18.81 11.55 -17.00
N GLY A 216 19.04 11.23 -15.72
CA GLY A 216 19.47 12.21 -14.71
C GLY A 216 18.37 13.15 -14.23
N GLU A 217 17.10 12.88 -14.56
CA GLU A 217 15.94 13.66 -14.12
C GLU A 217 15.54 13.35 -12.66
N TRP A 218 15.93 12.17 -12.18
CA TRP A 218 15.78 11.73 -10.80
C TRP A 218 17.05 11.02 -10.36
N THR A 219 17.42 11.15 -9.09
CA THR A 219 18.62 10.51 -8.55
C THR A 219 18.23 9.70 -7.33
N GLU A 220 18.67 8.44 -7.30
CA GLU A 220 18.43 7.56 -6.16
C GLU A 220 19.13 8.11 -4.91
N ALA A 221 18.39 8.10 -3.81
CA ALA A 221 18.92 8.50 -2.50
C ALA A 221 19.83 7.40 -1.96
N SER A 222 20.85 7.82 -1.19
CA SER A 222 21.70 6.90 -0.43
C SER A 222 20.88 6.11 0.59
N GLU A 223 21.42 4.98 1.03
CA GLU A 223 20.79 4.17 2.07
C GLU A 223 20.77 4.92 3.40
N LYS A 224 21.80 5.70 3.70
CA LYS A 224 21.79 6.60 4.86
C LYS A 224 20.64 7.61 4.82
N GLU A 225 20.40 8.27 3.68
CA GLU A 225 19.28 9.21 3.53
C GLU A 225 17.92 8.52 3.74
N ARG A 226 17.76 7.27 3.30
CA ARG A 226 16.53 6.48 3.54
C ARG A 226 16.33 6.17 5.02
N LEU A 227 17.40 5.89 5.76
CA LEU A 227 17.32 5.70 7.21
C LEU A 227 16.93 7.01 7.92
N GLU A 228 17.50 8.13 7.50
CA GLU A 228 17.14 9.46 8.00
C GLU A 228 15.68 9.81 7.68
N GLU A 229 15.15 9.39 6.53
CA GLU A 229 13.75 9.50 6.16
C GLU A 229 12.83 8.73 7.13
N ILE A 230 13.09 7.43 7.32
CA ILE A 230 12.31 6.56 8.19
C ILE A 230 12.30 7.11 9.62
N ARG A 231 13.49 7.47 10.12
CA ARG A 231 13.66 8.08 11.43
C ARG A 231 12.85 9.38 11.57
N THR A 232 12.91 10.24 10.55
CA THR A 232 12.15 11.51 10.53
C THR A 232 10.64 11.24 10.54
N LEU A 233 10.16 10.34 9.68
CA LEU A 233 8.74 9.99 9.60
C LEU A 233 8.22 9.53 10.97
N ILE A 234 8.91 8.59 11.61
CA ILE A 234 8.53 8.07 12.93
C ILE A 234 8.57 9.16 14.01
N ALA A 235 9.58 10.04 13.97
CA ALA A 235 9.70 11.14 14.91
C ALA A 235 8.54 12.15 14.80
N GLU A 236 8.05 12.39 13.58
CA GLU A 236 6.99 13.36 13.29
C GLU A 236 5.57 12.78 13.46
N LEU A 237 5.40 11.46 13.39
CA LEU A 237 4.11 10.80 13.61
C LEU A 237 3.64 10.93 15.06
N GLN A 238 2.37 11.30 15.22
CA GLN A 238 1.70 11.59 16.50
C GLN A 238 0.41 10.79 16.70
N ILE A 239 0.06 9.93 15.73
CA ILE A 239 -1.11 9.06 15.79
C ILE A 239 -0.76 7.67 16.35
N PRO A 240 -1.72 6.96 16.97
CA PRO A 240 -1.58 5.54 17.26
C PRO A 240 -1.54 4.74 15.97
N ILE A 241 -0.45 4.00 15.74
CA ILE A 241 -0.27 3.20 14.52
C ILE A 241 0.80 2.14 14.73
N THR A 242 0.59 0.95 14.14
CA THR A 242 1.65 -0.05 14.00
C THR A 242 2.40 0.16 12.68
N ILE A 243 3.72 0.28 12.74
CA ILE A 243 4.58 0.46 11.57
C ILE A 243 5.42 -0.80 11.40
N ASN A 244 5.31 -1.44 10.24
CA ASN A 244 6.10 -2.61 9.88
C ASN A 244 7.00 -2.28 8.69
N SER A 245 8.30 -2.41 8.89
CA SER A 245 9.35 -2.26 7.87
C SER A 245 9.98 -3.61 7.50
N GLY A 246 9.20 -4.69 7.55
CA GLY A 246 9.63 -6.08 7.32
C GLY A 246 9.64 -6.51 5.85
N THR A 247 9.66 -5.57 4.89
CA THR A 247 9.52 -5.90 3.46
C THR A 247 10.82 -6.38 2.81
N SER A 248 10.69 -6.94 1.59
CA SER A 248 11.81 -7.39 0.74
C SER A 248 12.81 -6.26 0.45
N THR A 249 12.35 -5.01 0.36
CA THR A 249 13.16 -3.85 0.01
C THR A 249 13.69 -3.06 1.21
N SER A 250 13.34 -3.49 2.43
CA SER A 250 13.68 -2.79 3.66
C SER A 250 15.09 -3.06 4.14
N THR A 251 15.83 -1.98 4.37
CA THR A 251 17.23 -2.00 4.83
C THR A 251 17.32 -2.31 6.33
N VAL A 252 16.39 -1.78 7.12
CA VAL A 252 16.23 -2.10 8.55
C VAL A 252 14.83 -2.65 8.74
N ARG A 253 14.75 -3.82 9.38
CA ARG A 253 13.48 -4.51 9.63
C ARG A 253 13.07 -4.36 11.08
N PHE A 254 11.86 -3.87 11.28
CA PHE A 254 11.24 -3.73 12.59
C PHE A 254 9.72 -3.75 12.44
N GLU A 255 9.04 -4.04 13.54
CA GLU A 255 7.63 -3.76 13.75
C GLU A 255 7.50 -3.05 15.09
N VAL A 256 6.82 -1.91 15.12
CA VAL A 256 6.69 -1.07 16.32
C VAL A 256 5.32 -0.43 16.38
N THR A 257 4.78 -0.27 17.58
CA THR A 257 3.51 0.41 17.83
C THR A 257 3.75 1.77 18.46
N LEU A 258 3.24 2.82 17.82
CA LEU A 258 3.29 4.18 18.33
C LEU A 258 2.04 4.49 19.17
N PRO A 259 2.17 5.30 20.24
CA PRO A 259 3.40 5.95 20.73
C PRO A 259 4.29 5.09 21.63
N GLN A 260 3.87 3.88 22.00
CA GLN A 260 4.47 3.06 23.07
C GLN A 260 5.95 2.76 22.83
N GLU A 261 6.32 2.43 21.59
CA GLU A 261 7.67 2.00 21.22
C GLU A 261 8.47 3.08 20.50
N LYS A 262 7.91 4.29 20.36
CA LYS A 262 8.50 5.41 19.58
C LYS A 262 9.92 5.76 20.00
N GLU A 263 10.11 6.01 21.30
CA GLU A 263 11.41 6.41 21.83
C GLU A 263 12.46 5.30 21.71
N GLN A 264 12.04 4.02 21.77
CA GLN A 264 12.95 2.91 21.59
C GLN A 264 13.42 2.80 20.14
N ILE A 265 12.50 2.83 19.18
CA ILE A 265 12.88 2.69 17.76
C ILE A 265 13.71 3.88 17.27
N LEU A 266 13.42 5.10 17.73
CA LEU A 266 14.22 6.27 17.37
C LEU A 266 15.67 6.13 17.85
N ARG A 267 15.89 5.66 19.08
CA ARG A 267 17.24 5.38 19.59
C ARG A 267 17.95 4.28 18.82
N GLU A 268 17.25 3.22 18.40
CA GLU A 268 17.87 2.17 17.59
C GLU A 268 18.23 2.67 16.20
N LEU A 269 17.37 3.47 15.57
CA LEU A 269 17.67 4.11 14.28
C LEU A 269 18.84 5.09 14.40
N ASP A 270 18.92 5.90 15.45
CA ASP A 270 20.04 6.80 15.73
C ASP A 270 21.37 6.03 15.80
N LYS A 271 21.42 4.91 16.54
CA LYS A 271 22.61 4.06 16.61
C LYS A 271 23.01 3.48 15.26
N VAL A 272 22.04 3.09 14.42
CA VAL A 272 22.31 2.57 13.08
C VAL A 272 22.88 3.68 12.19
N ILE A 273 22.28 4.87 12.21
CA ILE A 273 22.71 6.03 11.42
C ILE A 273 24.11 6.52 11.84
N ASP A 274 24.40 6.58 13.15
CA ASP A 274 25.69 7.02 13.68
C ASP A 274 26.84 6.09 13.30
N ARG A 275 26.56 4.78 13.18
CA ARG A 275 27.53 3.76 12.79
C ARG A 275 27.57 3.53 11.27
N PHE A 276 26.73 4.23 10.51
CA PHE A 276 26.57 4.00 9.09
C PHE A 276 27.80 4.49 8.32
N ASP A 277 28.56 3.55 7.77
CA ASP A 277 29.81 3.81 7.06
C ASP A 277 29.69 3.55 5.54
N GLU A 278 30.68 4.02 4.80
CA GLU A 278 30.77 3.88 3.34
C GLU A 278 30.74 2.41 2.89
N LYS A 279 31.31 1.50 3.70
CA LYS A 279 31.31 0.07 3.38
C LYS A 279 29.89 -0.50 3.44
N THR A 280 29.11 -0.09 4.43
CA THR A 280 27.71 -0.47 4.61
C THR A 280 26.83 0.11 3.49
N GLU A 281 27.02 1.40 3.16
CA GLU A 281 26.36 2.06 2.02
C GLU A 281 26.55 1.24 0.73
N GLN A 282 27.80 0.96 0.37
CA GLN A 282 28.12 0.21 -0.85
C GLN A 282 27.55 -1.22 -0.86
N ALA A 283 27.52 -1.89 0.30
CA ALA A 283 26.97 -3.24 0.40
C ALA A 283 25.46 -3.26 0.17
N LEU A 284 24.73 -2.35 0.81
CA LEU A 284 23.27 -2.23 0.68
C LEU A 284 22.85 -1.72 -0.70
N HIS A 285 23.58 -0.75 -1.25
CA HIS A 285 23.37 -0.29 -2.62
C HIS A 285 23.52 -1.45 -3.63
N ARG A 286 24.59 -2.25 -3.54
CA ARG A 286 24.76 -3.45 -4.40
C ARG A 286 23.62 -4.45 -4.24
N TRP A 287 23.17 -4.69 -3.01
CA TRP A 287 22.03 -5.57 -2.75
C TRP A 287 20.76 -5.06 -3.40
N ARG A 288 20.43 -3.77 -3.27
CA ARG A 288 19.24 -3.18 -3.88
C ARG A 288 19.24 -3.30 -5.41
N HIS A 289 20.36 -2.99 -6.06
CA HIS A 289 20.48 -3.12 -7.52
C HIS A 289 20.58 -4.58 -8.01
N SER A 290 20.73 -5.56 -7.11
CA SER A 290 20.63 -6.98 -7.47
C SER A 290 19.18 -7.49 -7.54
N MET A 291 18.21 -6.71 -7.06
CA MET A 291 16.79 -7.09 -7.07
C MET A 291 16.24 -7.12 -8.50
N GLN A 292 15.58 -8.23 -8.84
CA GLN A 292 14.89 -8.41 -10.12
C GLN A 292 13.37 -8.21 -9.99
N SER A 293 12.85 -8.26 -8.76
CA SER A 293 11.46 -8.02 -8.39
C SER A 293 11.40 -7.52 -6.95
N VAL A 294 10.24 -6.99 -6.54
CA VAL A 294 9.96 -6.52 -5.18
C VAL A 294 8.84 -7.31 -4.53
#